data_AF-A0AAF0YPE5-F1
#
_entry.id   AF-A0AAF0YPE5-F1
#
_cell.length_a   1.000
_cell.length_b   1.000
_cell.length_c   1.000
_cell.angle_alpha   90.00
_cell.angle_beta   90.00
_cell.angle_gamma   90.00
#
_symmetry.space_group_name_H-M   'P 1'
#
loop_
_entity.id
_entity.type
_entity.pdbx_description
1 polymer ?
#
loop_
_entity_poly.entity_id
_entity_poly.type
_entity_poly.pdbx_seq_one_letter_code
_entity_poly.pdbx_strand_id
1 'polypeptide(L)'
;MKKFWMVLLALSFITLVACSSNEDKDTNTSNESADEKTEEVEKEESTDTEGEENSESSKKPEYDEAKATTNIMKKEADGLLSTIEMKHADDVLLEQNQVTEGEYSTLGVKDKKEAQEKIKEFGDEEKYKDQEGVEYSVEFNDDTFIETFKVDYTVADLSVVSSLPDSGTESQFVSYELSVDNFKKQGYYLEGEESTEVFLLEQEGYIYEVSVLQDGNNKILKQTTYNEQSYESLGLADKKAAEEQFKDIAKNYEELNKLDGVNFDMKFEDDKFTVEGVMDYEKVKDLDKVLQLMGIEQVDESAKEEARNYTEIAMALLGNGLEHVETKK
;
A
#
# COMPACT_ATOMS: atom_id res chain seq x y z
N MET A 1 25.45 -9.66 -36.99
CA MET A 1 24.84 -10.75 -36.18
C MET A 1 25.90 -11.16 -35.15
N LYS A 2 25.80 -10.98 -33.84
CA LYS A 2 24.74 -10.60 -32.89
C LYS A 2 25.38 -9.62 -31.87
N LYS A 3 24.77 -8.45 -31.62
CA LYS A 3 25.12 -7.53 -30.53
C LYS A 3 23.85 -7.31 -29.69
N PHE A 4 23.37 -8.40 -29.08
CA PHE A 4 22.11 -8.47 -28.34
C PHE A 4 22.27 -9.46 -27.17
N TRP A 5 23.13 -9.12 -26.22
CA TRP A 5 23.14 -9.78 -24.91
C TRP A 5 23.30 -8.70 -23.83
N MET A 6 22.22 -7.95 -23.69
CA MET A 6 21.70 -7.50 -22.41
C MET A 6 20.94 -8.72 -21.88
N VAL A 7 21.22 -9.21 -20.66
CA VAL A 7 20.30 -10.03 -19.83
C VAL A 7 21.01 -10.45 -18.52
N LEU A 8 20.46 -9.92 -17.43
CA LEU A 8 20.36 -10.46 -16.07
C LEU A 8 21.61 -10.94 -15.32
N LEU A 9 22.34 -10.00 -14.70
CA LEU A 9 23.02 -10.23 -13.40
C LEU A 9 23.35 -8.91 -12.66
N ALA A 10 22.71 -7.82 -13.03
CA ALA A 10 22.38 -6.83 -12.01
C ALA A 10 21.24 -7.46 -11.21
N LEU A 11 21.44 -7.67 -9.91
CA LEU A 11 20.33 -7.73 -8.97
C LEU A 11 19.54 -6.43 -9.16
N SER A 12 18.60 -6.43 -10.11
CA SER A 12 17.82 -5.26 -10.44
C SER A 12 16.89 -5.05 -9.26
N PHE A 13 17.30 -4.19 -8.33
CA PHE A 13 16.33 -3.42 -7.59
C PHE A 13 15.61 -2.60 -8.63
N ILE A 14 14.37 -2.98 -8.90
CA ILE A 14 13.65 -2.47 -10.05
C ILE A 14 13.15 -1.08 -9.67
N THR A 15 13.84 -0.06 -10.15
CA THR A 15 13.31 1.31 -10.21
C THR A 15 12.78 1.51 -11.63
N LEU A 16 11.52 1.91 -11.77
CA LEU A 16 10.85 2.04 -13.07
C LEU A 16 11.41 3.27 -13.78
N VAL A 17 12.50 3.12 -14.53
CA VAL A 17 12.87 4.14 -15.51
C VAL A 17 11.91 4.02 -16.70
N ALA A 18 10.81 4.76 -16.62
CA ALA A 18 9.87 4.92 -17.72
C ALA A 18 10.62 5.46 -18.95
N CYS A 19 10.87 4.59 -19.93
CA CYS A 19 11.21 5.02 -21.27
C CYS A 19 9.97 5.73 -21.87
N SER A 20 9.92 7.05 -21.72
CA SER A 20 9.04 7.93 -22.48
C SER A 20 9.32 7.78 -23.98
N SER A 21 8.32 7.31 -24.72
CA SER A 21 8.21 7.58 -26.15
C SER A 21 6.79 8.06 -26.46
N ASN A 22 6.67 9.39 -26.58
CA ASN A 22 5.60 10.04 -27.33
C ASN A 22 5.63 9.53 -28.79
N GLU A 23 4.49 9.17 -29.34
CA GLU A 23 4.07 9.62 -30.68
C GLU A 23 2.54 9.53 -30.87
N ASP A 24 2.06 10.41 -31.74
CA ASP A 24 0.79 11.10 -31.74
C ASP A 24 -0.48 10.33 -32.16
N LYS A 25 -1.60 10.94 -31.73
CA LYS A 25 -2.94 11.05 -32.32
C LYS A 25 -3.17 10.40 -33.70
N ASP A 26 -4.31 9.73 -33.83
CA ASP A 26 -5.34 10.21 -34.77
C ASP A 26 -6.76 9.75 -34.39
N THR A 27 -7.64 10.73 -34.31
CA THR A 27 -9.11 10.61 -34.27
C THR A 27 -9.65 10.16 -35.62
N ASN A 28 -10.64 9.26 -35.65
CA ASN A 28 -11.83 9.55 -36.46
C ASN A 28 -13.08 8.74 -36.11
N THR A 29 -14.14 9.52 -36.02
CA THR A 29 -15.57 9.28 -35.88
C THR A 29 -16.18 8.34 -36.91
N SER A 30 -17.17 7.55 -36.47
CA SER A 30 -18.41 7.24 -37.21
C SER A 30 -19.33 6.43 -36.30
N ASN A 31 -20.66 6.41 -36.39
CA ASN A 31 -21.73 7.33 -36.76
C ASN A 31 -23.02 6.51 -36.52
N GLU A 32 -24.05 7.07 -35.85
CA GLU A 32 -25.48 6.63 -35.88
C GLU A 32 -25.81 5.16 -35.47
N SER A 33 -26.97 4.77 -34.95
CA SER A 33 -28.32 5.34 -34.87
C SER A 33 -29.18 4.54 -33.87
N ALA A 34 -30.23 5.21 -33.36
CA ALA A 34 -31.53 4.78 -32.85
C ALA A 34 -31.86 3.27 -32.66
N ASP A 35 -32.50 2.90 -31.55
CA ASP A 35 -33.97 2.76 -31.52
C ASP A 35 -34.54 2.64 -30.09
N GLU A 36 -35.73 3.20 -29.89
CA GLU A 36 -36.56 3.07 -28.69
C GLU A 36 -37.17 1.65 -28.59
N LYS A 37 -37.28 1.12 -27.36
CA LYS A 37 -38.54 0.46 -26.97
C LYS A 37 -38.72 0.37 -25.45
N THR A 38 -39.77 1.03 -25.00
CA THR A 38 -40.48 0.89 -23.73
C THR A 38 -41.10 -0.50 -23.57
N GLU A 39 -41.10 -1.02 -22.33
CA GLU A 39 -42.18 -1.88 -21.81
C GLU A 39 -42.25 -1.71 -20.28
N GLU A 40 -43.40 -1.23 -19.80
CA GLU A 40 -43.83 -1.16 -18.40
C GLU A 40 -44.21 -2.56 -17.89
N VAL A 41 -43.91 -2.89 -16.62
CA VAL A 41 -44.78 -3.75 -15.80
C VAL A 41 -44.70 -3.33 -14.32
N GLU A 42 -45.80 -2.75 -13.89
CA GLU A 42 -46.59 -2.93 -12.66
C GLU A 42 -45.97 -2.91 -11.24
N LYS A 43 -46.69 -2.14 -10.43
CA LYS A 43 -46.57 -1.81 -9.02
C LYS A 43 -47.58 -2.66 -8.26
N GLU A 44 -47.14 -3.42 -7.26
CA GLU A 44 -48.05 -4.01 -6.26
C GLU A 44 -47.74 -3.44 -4.87
N GLU A 45 -48.84 -3.11 -4.21
CA GLU A 45 -49.02 -2.44 -2.92
C GLU A 45 -49.51 -3.51 -1.92
N SER A 46 -48.96 -3.53 -0.71
CA SER A 46 -49.62 -4.12 0.48
C SER A 46 -48.95 -3.51 1.73
N THR A 47 -49.57 -2.51 2.36
CA THR A 47 -50.51 -2.54 3.49
C THR A 47 -49.93 -2.97 4.84
N ASP A 48 -50.11 -2.06 5.79
CA ASP A 48 -49.73 -2.02 7.19
C ASP A 48 -49.96 -3.29 8.00
N THR A 49 -49.09 -3.50 8.98
CA THR A 49 -49.50 -4.13 10.25
C THR A 49 -48.74 -3.45 11.40
N GLU A 50 -49.50 -2.71 12.20
CA GLU A 50 -49.11 -2.24 13.54
C GLU A 50 -48.75 -3.45 14.42
N GLY A 51 -47.61 -3.36 15.11
CA GLY A 51 -47.15 -4.34 16.09
C GLY A 51 -46.34 -3.63 17.17
N GLU A 52 -46.89 -3.65 18.38
CA GLU A 52 -46.45 -2.98 19.59
C GLU A 52 -45.01 -3.30 20.04
N GLU A 53 -44.39 -2.26 20.62
CA GLU A 53 -43.36 -2.22 21.65
C GLU A 53 -42.68 -3.56 22.03
N ASN A 54 -41.39 -3.67 21.70
CA ASN A 54 -40.44 -4.36 22.55
C ASN A 54 -39.23 -3.45 22.81
N SER A 55 -39.30 -2.70 23.92
CA SER A 55 -38.15 -2.04 24.54
C SER A 55 -37.23 -3.13 25.11
N GLU A 56 -36.41 -3.71 24.24
CA GLU A 56 -35.35 -4.61 24.66
C GLU A 56 -34.21 -3.74 25.20
N SER A 57 -34.15 -3.67 26.54
CA SER A 57 -33.10 -2.99 27.29
C SER A 57 -31.72 -3.42 26.77
N SER A 58 -31.07 -2.51 26.05
CA SER A 58 -29.69 -2.61 25.57
C SER A 58 -28.74 -2.74 26.76
N LYS A 59 -28.37 -3.98 27.10
CA LYS A 59 -27.25 -4.20 28.01
C LYS A 59 -25.98 -3.71 27.32
N LYS A 60 -25.32 -2.73 27.93
CA LYS A 60 -23.99 -2.27 27.51
C LYS A 60 -23.04 -3.50 27.48
N PRO A 61 -22.17 -3.63 26.46
CA PRO A 61 -21.23 -4.74 26.38
C PRO A 61 -20.37 -4.80 27.63
N GLU A 62 -20.07 -6.01 28.09
CA GLU A 62 -19.14 -6.21 29.18
C GLU A 62 -17.72 -6.28 28.60
N TYR A 63 -16.88 -5.30 28.92
CA TYR A 63 -15.47 -5.22 28.52
C TYR A 63 -14.60 -4.87 29.72
N ASP A 64 -13.34 -5.28 29.69
CA ASP A 64 -12.36 -4.95 30.72
C ASP A 64 -11.65 -3.64 30.37
N GLU A 65 -12.12 -2.53 30.95
CA GLU A 65 -11.54 -1.19 30.74
C GLU A 65 -10.04 -1.14 31.10
N ALA A 66 -9.55 -2.00 31.99
CA ALA A 66 -8.13 -2.06 32.33
C ALA A 66 -7.24 -2.59 31.19
N LYS A 67 -7.83 -3.22 30.17
CA LYS A 67 -7.16 -3.66 28.94
C LYS A 67 -7.27 -2.65 27.79
N ALA A 68 -7.85 -1.47 28.03
CA ALA A 68 -7.99 -0.49 26.98
C ALA A 68 -6.62 -0.13 26.38
N THR A 69 -6.51 -0.26 25.06
CA THR A 69 -5.33 0.08 24.28
C THR A 69 -5.74 0.93 23.09
N THR A 70 -4.78 1.63 22.50
CA THR A 70 -4.99 2.43 21.29
C THR A 70 -4.11 1.91 20.18
N ASN A 71 -4.74 1.68 19.04
CA ASN A 71 -4.08 1.32 17.79
C ASN A 71 -4.30 2.42 16.76
N ILE A 72 -3.35 2.59 15.85
CA ILE A 72 -3.40 3.63 14.83
C ILE A 72 -3.49 2.95 13.47
N MET A 73 -4.45 3.34 12.65
CA MET A 73 -4.55 2.98 11.24
C MET A 73 -4.21 4.19 10.39
N LYS A 74 -3.54 3.98 9.26
CA LYS A 74 -3.13 5.06 8.34
C LYS A 74 -3.48 4.73 6.91
N LYS A 75 -3.67 5.76 6.09
CA LYS A 75 -3.82 5.68 4.64
C LYS A 75 -3.25 6.95 4.02
N GLU A 76 -2.41 6.77 3.01
CA GLU A 76 -1.90 7.86 2.18
C GLU A 76 -2.36 7.63 0.74
N ALA A 77 -3.14 8.55 0.20
CA ALA A 77 -3.69 8.45 -1.16
C ALA A 77 -4.03 9.83 -1.71
N ASP A 78 -3.74 10.06 -3.00
CA ASP A 78 -4.08 11.31 -3.71
C ASP A 78 -3.57 12.59 -3.02
N GLY A 79 -2.43 12.50 -2.31
CA GLY A 79 -1.85 13.60 -1.55
C GLY A 79 -2.56 13.91 -0.23
N LEU A 80 -3.46 13.03 0.22
CA LEU A 80 -4.12 13.09 1.52
C LEU A 80 -3.50 12.07 2.47
N LEU A 81 -3.28 12.49 3.71
CA LEU A 81 -2.91 11.59 4.81
C LEU A 81 -4.10 11.46 5.75
N SER A 82 -4.65 10.25 5.88
CA SER A 82 -5.69 9.94 6.87
C SER A 82 -5.11 9.05 7.97
N THR A 83 -5.30 9.46 9.22
CA THR A 83 -4.87 8.75 10.43
C THR A 83 -6.09 8.49 11.31
N ILE A 84 -6.28 7.24 11.73
CA ILE A 84 -7.40 6.82 12.59
C ILE A 84 -6.82 6.23 13.87
N GLU A 85 -6.99 6.92 14.98
CA GLU A 85 -6.71 6.39 16.31
C GLU A 85 -7.94 5.65 16.81
N MET A 86 -7.78 4.38 17.17
CA MET A 86 -8.85 3.48 17.61
C MET A 86 -8.52 2.98 19.01
N LYS A 87 -9.24 3.49 20.01
CA LYS A 87 -9.14 3.01 21.39
C LYS A 87 -10.16 1.90 21.59
N HIS A 88 -9.71 0.73 22.03
CA HIS A 88 -10.57 -0.44 22.21
C HIS A 88 -10.17 -1.23 23.45
N ALA A 89 -11.10 -2.04 23.96
CA ALA A 89 -10.85 -3.02 25.02
C ALA A 89 -11.40 -4.38 24.59
N ASP A 90 -10.51 -5.37 24.48
CA ASP A 90 -10.80 -6.62 23.76
C ASP A 90 -11.34 -6.27 22.35
N ASP A 91 -12.48 -6.83 21.91
CA ASP A 91 -13.10 -6.50 20.61
C ASP A 91 -14.07 -5.30 20.65
N VAL A 92 -14.19 -4.60 21.79
CA VAL A 92 -15.11 -3.46 21.91
C VAL A 92 -14.38 -2.17 21.56
N LEU A 93 -14.75 -1.54 20.44
CA LEU A 93 -14.27 -0.20 20.09
C LEU A 93 -14.92 0.84 21.00
N LEU A 94 -14.09 1.66 21.66
CA LEU A 94 -14.51 2.64 22.67
C LEU A 94 -14.51 4.06 22.08
N GLU A 95 -13.43 4.44 21.41
CA GLU A 95 -13.28 5.75 20.78
C GLU A 95 -12.59 5.60 19.43
N GLN A 96 -13.00 6.42 18.46
CA GLN A 96 -12.32 6.60 17.19
C GLN A 96 -12.05 8.09 16.97
N ASN A 97 -10.83 8.41 16.58
CA ASN A 97 -10.42 9.76 16.18
C ASN A 97 -9.74 9.68 14.82
N GLN A 98 -10.46 10.10 13.79
CA GLN A 98 -9.95 10.18 12.43
C GLN A 98 -9.55 11.61 12.09
N VAL A 99 -8.32 11.78 11.63
CA VAL A 99 -7.75 13.05 11.16
C VAL A 99 -7.33 12.86 9.70
N THR A 100 -7.83 13.72 8.82
CA THR A 100 -7.42 13.76 7.42
C THR A 100 -6.77 15.11 7.12
N GLU A 101 -5.54 15.07 6.61
CA GLU A 101 -4.75 16.25 6.28
C GLU A 101 -4.48 16.31 4.78
N GLY A 102 -4.54 17.51 4.21
CA GLY A 102 -4.30 17.71 2.78
C GLY A 102 -4.03 19.17 2.41
N GLU A 103 -3.40 19.36 1.26
CA GLU A 103 -3.27 20.67 0.62
C GLU A 103 -4.55 21.05 -0.15
N TYR A 104 -4.81 22.34 -0.34
CA TYR A 104 -5.91 22.78 -1.23
C TYR A 104 -5.76 22.30 -2.67
N SER A 105 -4.52 22.09 -3.11
CA SER A 105 -4.19 21.56 -4.44
C SER A 105 -4.81 20.18 -4.67
N THR A 106 -4.90 19.32 -3.66
CA THR A 106 -5.48 17.96 -3.76
C THR A 106 -6.98 18.00 -4.00
N LEU A 107 -7.66 19.03 -3.50
CA LEU A 107 -9.08 19.29 -3.79
C LEU A 107 -9.29 19.97 -5.16
N GLY A 108 -8.21 20.27 -5.90
CA GLY A 108 -8.25 21.00 -7.16
C GLY A 108 -8.67 22.46 -7.01
N VAL A 109 -8.42 23.07 -5.85
CA VAL A 109 -8.75 24.46 -5.55
C VAL A 109 -7.49 25.26 -5.19
N LYS A 110 -7.56 26.59 -5.28
CA LYS A 110 -6.36 27.44 -5.16
C LYS A 110 -6.26 28.21 -3.87
N ASP A 111 -7.37 28.35 -3.16
CA ASP A 111 -7.42 29.16 -1.95
C ASP A 111 -8.40 28.61 -0.92
N LYS A 112 -8.25 29.13 0.30
CA LYS A 112 -9.06 28.77 1.46
C LYS A 112 -10.56 28.94 1.23
N LYS A 113 -10.98 29.93 0.45
CA LYS A 113 -12.42 30.18 0.25
C LYS A 113 -13.02 29.10 -0.65
N GLU A 114 -12.34 28.75 -1.75
CA GLU A 114 -12.75 27.65 -2.62
C GLU A 114 -12.73 26.30 -1.88
N ALA A 115 -11.73 26.07 -1.03
CA ALA A 115 -11.66 24.86 -0.19
C ALA A 115 -12.83 24.77 0.80
N GLN A 116 -13.16 25.88 1.46
CA GLN A 116 -14.33 25.95 2.35
C GLN A 116 -15.64 25.68 1.62
N GLU A 117 -15.80 26.15 0.38
CA GLU A 117 -16.99 25.89 -0.44
C GLU A 117 -17.07 24.41 -0.85
N LYS A 118 -15.96 23.82 -1.30
CA LYS A 118 -15.92 22.39 -1.64
C LYS A 118 -16.16 21.47 -0.46
N ILE A 119 -15.46 21.69 0.65
CA ILE A 119 -15.63 20.83 1.83
C ILE A 119 -17.03 20.96 2.41
N LYS A 120 -17.71 22.11 2.29
CA LYS A 120 -19.14 22.21 2.66
C LYS A 120 -20.08 21.44 1.73
N GLU A 121 -19.70 21.21 0.49
CA GLU A 121 -20.49 20.44 -0.47
C GLU A 121 -20.42 18.93 -0.20
N PHE A 122 -19.25 18.44 0.21
CA PHE A 122 -19.01 17.02 0.49
C PHE A 122 -19.06 16.66 1.98
N GLY A 123 -18.85 17.64 2.85
CA GLY A 123 -18.74 17.47 4.29
C GLY A 123 -20.10 17.28 4.92
N ASP A 124 -20.14 16.36 5.87
CA ASP A 124 -21.34 15.93 6.58
C ASP A 124 -21.53 16.70 7.91
N GLU A 125 -21.00 17.92 8.03
CA GLU A 125 -21.04 18.69 9.30
C GLU A 125 -22.46 18.78 9.87
N GLU A 126 -23.45 19.09 9.03
CA GLU A 126 -24.86 19.18 9.47
C GLU A 126 -25.49 17.81 9.80
N LYS A 127 -24.93 16.69 9.30
CA LYS A 127 -25.38 15.33 9.65
C LYS A 127 -24.98 14.95 11.08
N TYR A 128 -23.78 15.37 11.49
CA TYR A 128 -23.21 15.02 12.80
C TYR A 128 -23.45 16.07 13.88
N LYS A 129 -23.91 17.25 13.48
CA LYS A 129 -24.32 18.32 14.37
C LYS A 129 -25.36 17.84 15.37
N ASP A 130 -25.15 18.19 16.63
CA ASP A 130 -26.00 17.85 17.78
C ASP A 130 -26.12 16.34 18.09
N GLN A 131 -25.31 15.47 17.47
CA GLN A 131 -25.23 14.05 17.81
C GLN A 131 -24.33 13.88 19.04
N GLU A 132 -24.87 13.32 20.12
CA GLU A 132 -24.09 13.02 21.32
C GLU A 132 -23.00 12.00 20.99
N GLY A 133 -21.77 12.25 21.46
CA GLY A 133 -20.62 11.38 21.20
C GLY A 133 -20.03 11.47 19.80
N VAL A 134 -20.46 12.41 18.94
CA VAL A 134 -19.86 12.61 17.62
C VAL A 134 -19.39 14.06 17.47
N GLU A 135 -18.16 14.25 17.05
CA GLU A 135 -17.61 15.57 16.72
C GLU A 135 -17.09 15.56 15.28
N TYR A 136 -17.42 16.61 14.53
CA TYR A 136 -16.87 16.87 13.21
C TYR A 136 -16.38 18.32 13.15
N SER A 137 -15.18 18.53 12.65
CA SER A 137 -14.61 19.86 12.49
C SER A 137 -13.63 19.90 11.32
N VAL A 138 -13.54 21.06 10.66
CA VAL A 138 -12.54 21.30 9.62
C VAL A 138 -11.79 22.58 9.94
N GLU A 139 -10.48 22.46 10.13
CA GLU A 139 -9.57 23.59 10.26
C GLU A 139 -8.97 23.93 8.91
N PHE A 140 -8.93 25.23 8.58
CA PHE A 140 -8.40 25.75 7.32
C PHE A 140 -7.19 26.64 7.60
N ASN A 141 -6.01 26.20 7.18
CA ASN A 141 -4.75 26.94 7.30
C ASN A 141 -4.48 27.76 6.03
N ASP A 142 -3.24 28.20 5.81
CA ASP A 142 -2.89 29.06 4.68
C ASP A 142 -3.02 28.33 3.32
N ASP A 143 -2.52 27.10 3.24
CA ASP A 143 -2.48 26.25 2.04
C ASP A 143 -3.01 24.82 2.26
N THR A 144 -3.36 24.49 3.51
CA THR A 144 -3.79 23.16 3.95
C THR A 144 -5.12 23.19 4.70
N PHE A 145 -5.75 22.03 4.80
CA PHE A 145 -6.88 21.78 5.68
C PHE A 145 -6.61 20.56 6.56
N ILE A 146 -7.27 20.54 7.72
CA ILE A 146 -7.30 19.41 8.64
C ILE A 146 -8.76 19.12 8.95
N GLU A 147 -9.25 17.98 8.48
CA GLU A 147 -10.56 17.45 8.82
C GLU A 147 -10.41 16.50 10.00
N THR A 148 -11.27 16.65 11.01
CA THR A 148 -11.29 15.80 12.20
C THR A 148 -12.70 15.25 12.39
N PHE A 149 -12.79 13.94 12.51
CA PHE A 149 -14.02 13.21 12.82
C PHE A 149 -13.79 12.30 14.02
N LYS A 150 -14.52 12.53 15.10
CA LYS A 150 -14.39 11.79 16.36
C LYS A 150 -15.70 11.13 16.74
N VAL A 151 -15.60 9.92 17.28
CA VAL A 151 -16.73 9.18 17.81
C VAL A 151 -16.35 8.58 19.17
N ASP A 152 -17.13 8.88 20.20
CA ASP A 152 -17.13 8.19 21.49
C ASP A 152 -18.28 7.19 21.50
N TYR A 153 -17.97 5.92 21.22
CA TYR A 153 -18.95 4.83 21.16
C TYR A 153 -19.51 4.46 22.54
N THR A 154 -18.96 5.02 23.62
CA THR A 154 -19.47 4.77 24.96
C THR A 154 -20.71 5.61 25.29
N VAL A 155 -20.95 6.68 24.51
CA VAL A 155 -22.09 7.60 24.64
C VAL A 155 -22.88 7.76 23.34
N ALA A 156 -22.28 7.57 22.17
CA ALA A 156 -22.94 7.74 20.88
C ALA A 156 -24.10 6.75 20.67
N ASP A 157 -25.15 7.22 19.99
CA ASP A 157 -26.28 6.37 19.61
C ASP A 157 -25.87 5.37 18.53
N LEU A 158 -26.05 4.07 18.78
CA LEU A 158 -25.68 3.00 17.85
C LEU A 158 -26.41 3.11 16.50
N SER A 159 -27.59 3.73 16.44
CA SER A 159 -28.30 4.00 15.19
C SER A 159 -27.58 5.06 14.34
N VAL A 160 -27.01 6.08 14.98
CA VAL A 160 -26.17 7.10 14.33
C VAL A 160 -24.85 6.48 13.86
N VAL A 161 -24.24 5.65 14.71
CA VAL A 161 -23.00 4.93 14.43
C VAL A 161 -23.14 3.94 13.27
N SER A 162 -24.25 3.19 13.21
CA SER A 162 -24.50 2.23 12.11
C SER A 162 -24.67 2.89 10.74
N SER A 163 -24.88 4.21 10.71
CA SER A 163 -24.96 5.02 9.50
C SER A 163 -23.60 5.61 9.06
N LEU A 164 -22.56 5.40 9.86
CA LEU A 164 -21.20 5.77 9.52
C LEU A 164 -20.64 4.76 8.52
N PRO A 165 -19.94 5.23 7.46
CA PRO A 165 -19.15 4.32 6.64
C PRO A 165 -18.23 3.52 7.57
N ASP A 166 -18.18 2.20 7.34
CA ASP A 166 -17.24 1.28 7.99
C ASP A 166 -17.55 0.83 9.42
N SER A 167 -18.70 1.20 9.95
CA SER A 167 -19.18 0.70 11.24
C SER A 167 -19.29 -0.84 11.21
N GLY A 168 -18.33 -1.51 11.86
CA GLY A 168 -18.33 -2.95 12.10
C GLY A 168 -19.37 -3.33 13.15
N THR A 169 -20.63 -2.98 12.90
CA THR A 169 -21.69 -3.02 13.90
C THR A 169 -22.12 -4.47 14.17
N GLU A 170 -21.80 -4.98 15.36
CA GLU A 170 -22.54 -6.09 15.95
C GLU A 170 -23.67 -5.52 16.80
N SER A 171 -24.74 -6.29 17.02
CA SER A 171 -26.03 -5.81 17.56
C SER A 171 -26.01 -4.99 18.87
N GLN A 172 -24.88 -4.94 19.59
CA GLN A 172 -24.72 -4.24 20.88
C GLN A 172 -23.48 -3.36 20.99
N PHE A 173 -22.54 -3.41 20.05
CA PHE A 173 -21.30 -2.60 20.03
C PHE A 173 -20.66 -2.56 18.65
N VAL A 174 -19.68 -1.68 18.50
CA VAL A 174 -18.80 -1.65 17.32
C VAL A 174 -17.61 -2.56 17.57
N SER A 175 -17.49 -3.61 16.76
CA SER A 175 -16.35 -4.54 16.82
C SER A 175 -15.09 -3.84 16.33
N TYR A 176 -14.04 -3.88 17.15
CA TYR A 176 -12.72 -3.36 16.77
C TYR A 176 -12.15 -4.16 15.60
N GLU A 177 -12.17 -5.49 15.68
CA GLU A 177 -11.64 -6.38 14.65
C GLU A 177 -12.34 -6.16 13.31
N LEU A 178 -13.68 -6.09 13.30
CA LEU A 178 -14.44 -5.85 12.08
C LEU A 178 -14.18 -4.45 11.50
N SER A 179 -14.00 -3.44 12.37
CA SER A 179 -13.68 -2.09 11.93
C SER A 179 -12.29 -2.03 11.29
N VAL A 180 -11.28 -2.69 11.90
CA VAL A 180 -9.94 -2.83 11.31
C VAL A 180 -10.02 -3.51 9.94
N ASP A 181 -10.75 -4.61 9.81
CA ASP A 181 -10.92 -5.32 8.53
C ASP A 181 -11.60 -4.45 7.46
N ASN A 182 -12.59 -3.64 7.84
CA ASN A 182 -13.26 -2.71 6.92
C ASN A 182 -12.32 -1.60 6.47
N PHE A 183 -11.51 -1.04 7.37
CA PHE A 183 -10.50 -0.04 7.01
C PHE A 183 -9.40 -0.66 6.12
N LYS A 184 -8.96 -1.90 6.40
CA LYS A 184 -8.02 -2.61 5.53
C LYS A 184 -8.54 -2.79 4.10
N LYS A 185 -9.83 -3.14 3.94
CA LYS A 185 -10.47 -3.24 2.61
C LYS A 185 -10.49 -1.91 1.84
N GLN A 186 -10.41 -0.78 2.54
CA GLN A 186 -10.34 0.55 1.94
C GLN A 186 -8.92 1.06 1.71
N GLY A 187 -7.91 0.21 1.98
CA GLY A 187 -6.50 0.54 1.80
C GLY A 187 -5.86 1.24 3.01
N TYR A 188 -6.48 1.21 4.18
CA TYR A 188 -5.77 1.55 5.41
C TYR A 188 -4.89 0.38 5.86
N TYR A 189 -3.87 0.70 6.63
CA TYR A 189 -3.00 -0.27 7.28
C TYR A 189 -2.82 0.06 8.75
N LEU A 190 -2.53 -0.95 9.56
CA LEU A 190 -2.20 -0.74 10.96
C LEU A 190 -0.77 -0.21 11.08
N GLU A 191 -0.56 0.89 11.79
CA GLU A 191 0.76 1.43 12.04
C GLU A 191 1.62 0.39 12.77
N GLY A 192 2.80 0.10 12.19
CA GLY A 192 3.73 -0.89 12.70
C GLY A 192 3.40 -2.34 12.32
N GLU A 193 2.36 -2.59 11.51
CA GLU A 193 2.19 -3.90 10.85
C GLU A 193 3.28 -4.05 9.77
N GLU A 194 3.96 -5.19 9.77
CA GLU A 194 4.95 -5.56 8.76
C GLU A 194 4.48 -6.83 8.05
N SER A 195 4.79 -6.97 6.76
CA SER A 195 4.64 -8.23 6.04
C SER A 195 5.86 -8.53 5.19
N THR A 196 6.16 -9.82 5.01
CA THR A 196 7.19 -10.28 4.07
C THR A 196 6.52 -11.00 2.90
N GLU A 197 6.81 -10.51 1.71
CA GLU A 197 6.29 -11.04 0.45
C GLU A 197 7.42 -11.71 -0.33
N VAL A 198 7.21 -12.96 -0.78
CA VAL A 198 8.23 -13.74 -1.47
C VAL A 198 7.83 -13.96 -2.93
N PHE A 199 8.76 -13.65 -3.83
CA PHE A 199 8.65 -13.82 -5.27
C PHE A 199 9.74 -14.76 -5.77
N LEU A 200 9.38 -15.66 -6.68
CA LEU A 200 10.28 -16.69 -7.20
C LEU A 200 10.19 -16.78 -8.73
N LEU A 201 11.35 -16.85 -9.37
CA LEU A 201 11.50 -17.27 -10.76
C LEU A 201 12.43 -18.48 -10.80
N GLU A 202 11.88 -19.63 -11.17
CA GLU A 202 12.63 -20.87 -11.32
C GLU A 202 12.59 -21.32 -12.78
N GLN A 203 13.77 -21.44 -13.40
CA GLN A 203 13.99 -21.92 -14.75
C GLN A 203 15.14 -22.91 -14.78
N GLU A 204 15.30 -23.65 -15.88
CA GLU A 204 16.37 -24.62 -16.01
C GLU A 204 17.76 -23.95 -15.86
N GLY A 205 18.48 -24.31 -14.79
CA GLY A 205 19.80 -23.78 -14.47
C GLY A 205 19.79 -22.35 -13.90
N TYR A 206 18.64 -21.80 -13.53
CA TYR A 206 18.49 -20.45 -12.95
C TYR A 206 17.39 -20.40 -11.89
N ILE A 207 17.73 -19.93 -10.68
CA ILE A 207 16.77 -19.63 -9.62
C ILE A 207 16.97 -18.17 -9.21
N TYR A 208 15.88 -17.44 -9.06
CA TYR A 208 15.89 -16.10 -8.52
C TYR A 208 14.72 -15.91 -7.55
N GLU A 209 15.06 -15.70 -6.29
CA GLU A 209 14.10 -15.45 -5.21
C GLU A 209 14.33 -14.05 -4.65
N VAL A 210 13.24 -13.32 -4.43
CA VAL A 210 13.23 -12.01 -3.78
C VAL A 210 12.23 -12.05 -2.65
N SER A 211 12.66 -11.75 -1.43
CA SER A 211 11.75 -11.49 -0.30
C SER A 211 11.78 -10.00 0.03
N VAL A 212 10.61 -9.39 0.16
CA VAL A 212 10.44 -7.97 0.47
C VAL A 212 9.69 -7.85 1.79
N LEU A 213 10.37 -7.37 2.83
CA LEU A 213 9.77 -6.92 4.07
C LEU A 213 9.32 -5.47 3.90
N GLN A 214 8.05 -5.23 4.11
CA GLN A 214 7.41 -3.91 4.04
C GLN A 214 6.65 -3.60 5.32
N ASP A 215 6.48 -2.32 5.62
CA ASP A 215 5.46 -1.89 6.57
C ASP A 215 4.08 -1.83 5.88
N GLY A 216 3.05 -1.60 6.69
CA GLY A 216 1.67 -1.49 6.20
C GLY A 216 1.45 -0.36 5.18
N ASN A 217 2.34 0.65 5.09
CA ASN A 217 2.24 1.75 4.11
C ASN A 217 2.83 1.38 2.75
N ASN A 218 3.08 0.10 2.49
CA ASN A 218 3.84 -0.36 1.35
C ASN A 218 5.27 0.22 1.30
N LYS A 219 5.82 0.69 2.42
CA LYS A 219 7.22 1.13 2.44
C LYS A 219 8.11 -0.08 2.70
N ILE A 220 9.07 -0.28 1.83
CA ILE A 220 10.04 -1.36 1.96
C ILE A 220 11.02 -1.04 3.09
N LEU A 221 11.09 -1.94 4.06
CA LEU A 221 12.01 -1.89 5.18
C LEU A 221 13.29 -2.68 4.86
N LYS A 222 13.12 -3.86 4.27
CA LYS A 222 14.23 -4.76 3.96
C LYS A 222 13.90 -5.61 2.74
N GLN A 223 14.90 -5.85 1.90
CA GLN A 223 14.83 -6.83 0.83
C GLN A 223 15.94 -7.85 0.98
N THR A 224 15.62 -9.11 0.72
CA THR A 224 16.60 -10.17 0.54
C THR A 224 16.47 -10.78 -0.84
N THR A 225 17.59 -11.16 -1.42
CA THR A 225 17.63 -11.74 -2.75
C THR A 225 18.51 -12.98 -2.74
N TYR A 226 18.06 -14.04 -3.38
CA TYR A 226 18.85 -15.22 -3.66
C TYR A 226 18.87 -15.46 -5.15
N ASN A 227 20.06 -15.64 -5.71
CA ASN A 227 20.23 -16.06 -7.08
C ASN A 227 21.10 -17.31 -7.14
N GLU A 228 20.71 -18.25 -7.98
CA GLU A 228 21.52 -19.39 -8.37
C GLU A 228 21.58 -19.45 -9.89
N GLN A 229 22.78 -19.64 -10.43
CA GLN A 229 22.97 -19.73 -11.87
C GLN A 229 24.02 -20.79 -12.20
N SER A 230 23.58 -21.81 -12.93
CA SER A 230 24.48 -22.84 -13.46
C SER A 230 25.44 -22.27 -14.51
N TYR A 231 26.64 -22.82 -14.61
CA TYR A 231 27.57 -22.47 -15.68
C TYR A 231 27.07 -22.97 -17.04
N GLU A 232 26.40 -24.13 -17.06
CA GLU A 232 25.87 -24.73 -18.28
C GLU A 232 24.84 -23.83 -18.98
N SER A 233 23.89 -23.26 -18.22
CA SER A 233 22.88 -22.33 -18.77
C SER A 233 23.49 -21.05 -19.35
N LEU A 234 24.67 -20.64 -18.87
CA LEU A 234 25.43 -19.51 -19.40
C LEU A 234 26.39 -19.89 -20.54
N GLY A 235 26.54 -21.18 -20.83
CA GLY A 235 27.53 -21.67 -21.80
C GLY A 235 28.97 -21.57 -21.31
N LEU A 236 29.18 -21.55 -19.99
CA LEU A 236 30.49 -21.50 -19.35
C LEU A 236 31.02 -22.91 -19.08
N ALA A 237 32.31 -23.10 -19.33
CA ALA A 237 32.93 -24.43 -19.25
C ALA A 237 33.21 -24.88 -17.80
N ASP A 238 33.55 -23.93 -16.92
CA ASP A 238 33.97 -24.22 -15.55
C ASP A 238 33.92 -22.96 -14.66
N LYS A 239 34.19 -23.17 -13.37
CA LYS A 239 34.32 -22.13 -12.34
C LYS A 239 35.27 -21.00 -12.72
N LYS A 240 36.40 -21.31 -13.37
CA LYS A 240 37.41 -20.30 -13.70
C LYS A 240 36.90 -19.35 -14.79
N ALA A 241 36.16 -19.88 -15.77
CA ALA A 241 35.50 -19.07 -16.78
C ALA A 241 34.45 -18.13 -16.14
N ALA A 242 33.69 -18.63 -15.15
CA ALA A 242 32.73 -17.82 -14.41
C ALA A 242 33.39 -16.72 -13.55
N GLU A 243 34.42 -17.06 -12.78
CA GLU A 243 35.17 -16.10 -11.96
C GLU A 243 35.74 -14.95 -12.81
N GLU A 244 36.25 -15.24 -14.01
CA GLU A 244 36.77 -14.21 -14.91
C GLU A 244 35.63 -13.37 -15.52
N GLN A 245 34.52 -13.99 -15.93
CA GLN A 245 33.38 -13.28 -16.53
C GLN A 245 32.70 -12.35 -15.53
N PHE A 246 32.60 -12.74 -14.25
CA PHE A 246 31.86 -12.01 -13.22
C PHE A 246 32.74 -11.24 -12.24
N LYS A 247 34.04 -11.12 -12.53
CA LYS A 247 35.02 -10.45 -11.68
C LYS A 247 34.64 -9.01 -11.30
N ASP A 248 34.13 -8.25 -12.27
CA ASP A 248 33.74 -6.86 -12.03
C ASP A 248 32.48 -6.77 -11.15
N ILE A 249 31.54 -7.72 -11.31
CA ILE A 249 30.35 -7.81 -10.46
C ILE A 249 30.75 -8.17 -9.02
N ALA A 250 31.60 -9.18 -8.84
CA ALA A 250 32.10 -9.56 -7.52
C ALA A 250 32.79 -8.38 -6.82
N LYS A 251 33.57 -7.58 -7.56
CA LYS A 251 34.18 -6.36 -7.03
C LYS A 251 33.15 -5.29 -6.66
N ASN A 252 32.08 -5.12 -7.44
CA ASN A 252 31.01 -4.19 -7.08
C ASN A 252 30.32 -4.60 -5.77
N TYR A 253 30.12 -5.90 -5.53
CA TYR A 253 29.60 -6.40 -4.25
C TYR A 253 30.55 -6.09 -3.08
N GLU A 254 31.86 -6.22 -3.26
CA GLU A 254 32.84 -5.80 -2.23
C GLU A 254 32.73 -4.29 -1.90
N GLU A 255 32.45 -3.44 -2.89
CA GLU A 255 32.24 -2.00 -2.66
C GLU A 255 30.87 -1.71 -2.01
N LEU A 256 29.82 -2.44 -2.40
CA LEU A 256 28.48 -2.36 -1.80
C LEU A 256 28.52 -2.73 -0.32
N ASN A 257 29.27 -3.77 0.05
CA ASN A 257 29.40 -4.25 1.43
C ASN A 257 30.11 -3.27 2.37
N LYS A 258 30.66 -2.17 1.85
CA LYS A 258 31.21 -1.06 2.66
C LYS A 258 30.14 -0.04 3.03
N LEU A 259 28.94 -0.15 2.48
CA LEU A 259 27.81 0.75 2.75
C LEU A 259 26.95 0.19 3.88
N ASP A 260 26.49 1.09 4.76
CA ASP A 260 25.58 0.71 5.85
C ASP A 260 24.28 0.12 5.27
N GLY A 261 23.82 -0.99 5.84
CA GLY A 261 22.56 -1.62 5.45
C GLY A 261 22.64 -2.48 4.18
N VAL A 262 23.82 -2.71 3.60
CA VAL A 262 23.97 -3.52 2.39
C VAL A 262 24.93 -4.69 2.62
N ASN A 263 24.54 -5.88 2.18
CA ASN A 263 25.41 -7.06 2.20
C ASN A 263 25.09 -8.00 1.02
N PHE A 264 26.08 -8.26 0.17
CA PHE A 264 26.03 -9.20 -0.93
C PHE A 264 27.19 -10.19 -0.84
N ASP A 265 26.89 -11.47 -0.94
CA ASP A 265 27.86 -12.56 -0.92
C ASP A 265 27.71 -13.40 -2.20
N MET A 266 28.75 -13.39 -3.03
CA MET A 266 28.81 -14.18 -4.26
C MET A 266 29.76 -15.37 -4.07
N LYS A 267 29.24 -16.59 -4.23
CA LYS A 267 30.00 -17.82 -4.08
C LYS A 267 30.08 -18.56 -5.40
N PHE A 268 31.30 -18.83 -5.87
CA PHE A 268 31.54 -19.69 -7.03
C PHE A 268 31.74 -21.14 -6.58
N GLU A 269 30.87 -22.03 -7.03
CA GLU A 269 30.94 -23.48 -6.81
C GLU A 269 31.49 -24.18 -8.06
N ASP A 270 31.46 -25.51 -8.10
CA ASP A 270 32.10 -26.29 -9.17
C ASP A 270 31.34 -26.20 -10.51
N ASP A 271 30.01 -26.08 -10.47
CA ASP A 271 29.12 -26.10 -11.64
C ASP A 271 28.14 -24.90 -11.71
N LYS A 272 28.16 -24.02 -10.71
CA LYS A 272 27.27 -22.87 -10.58
C LYS A 272 27.90 -21.78 -9.72
N PHE A 273 27.28 -20.61 -9.71
CA PHE A 273 27.51 -19.64 -8.63
C PHE A 273 26.18 -19.29 -7.96
N THR A 274 26.27 -18.83 -6.71
CA THR A 274 25.17 -18.29 -5.94
C THR A 274 25.45 -16.86 -5.53
N VAL A 275 24.40 -16.06 -5.40
CA VAL A 275 24.45 -14.71 -4.86
C VAL A 275 23.36 -14.56 -3.81
N GLU A 276 23.76 -14.27 -2.57
CA GLU A 276 22.86 -13.87 -1.50
C GLU A 276 23.01 -12.37 -1.27
N GLY A 277 21.90 -11.65 -1.22
CA GLY A 277 21.87 -10.20 -1.05
C GLY A 277 20.89 -9.78 0.03
N VAL A 278 21.26 -8.75 0.79
CA VAL A 278 20.44 -8.10 1.80
C VAL A 278 20.57 -6.60 1.65
N MET A 279 19.44 -5.91 1.57
CA MET A 279 19.33 -4.46 1.64
C MET A 279 18.36 -4.10 2.77
N ASP A 280 18.88 -3.45 3.80
CA ASP A 280 18.14 -2.89 4.93
C ASP A 280 17.99 -1.38 4.68
N TYR A 281 16.84 -1.01 4.12
CA TYR A 281 16.56 0.34 3.62
C TYR A 281 16.51 1.39 4.72
N GLU A 282 16.32 0.97 5.97
CA GLU A 282 16.38 1.85 7.15
C GLU A 282 17.83 2.23 7.50
N LYS A 283 18.79 1.36 7.16
CA LYS A 283 20.22 1.59 7.41
C LYS A 283 20.95 2.20 6.22
N VAL A 284 20.42 2.06 5.01
CA VAL A 284 21.01 2.64 3.79
C VAL A 284 20.92 4.16 3.82
N LYS A 285 22.09 4.82 3.92
CA LYS A 285 22.22 6.30 3.93
C LYS A 285 22.46 6.91 2.55
N ASP A 286 23.05 6.15 1.63
CA ASP A 286 23.45 6.61 0.30
C ASP A 286 22.87 5.68 -0.76
N LEU A 287 21.54 5.77 -0.92
CA LEU A 287 20.79 4.93 -1.86
C LEU A 287 21.26 5.17 -3.30
N ASP A 288 21.63 6.40 -3.65
CA ASP A 288 22.12 6.75 -4.99
C ASP A 288 23.37 5.94 -5.35
N LYS A 289 24.34 5.89 -4.43
CA LYS A 289 25.55 5.10 -4.62
C LYS A 289 25.27 3.60 -4.67
N VAL A 290 24.31 3.12 -3.87
CA VAL A 290 23.87 1.72 -3.94
C VAL A 290 23.34 1.42 -5.35
N LEU A 291 22.35 2.18 -5.82
CA LEU A 291 21.74 2.00 -7.14
C LEU A 291 22.78 2.09 -8.27
N GLN A 292 23.72 3.05 -8.20
CA GLN A 292 24.82 3.17 -9.18
C GLN A 292 25.74 1.95 -9.21
N LEU A 293 26.15 1.42 -8.05
CA LEU A 293 26.99 0.21 -7.97
C LEU A 293 26.25 -1.03 -8.46
N MET A 294 24.92 -1.00 -8.43
CA MET A 294 24.04 -2.02 -9.01
C MET A 294 23.76 -1.81 -10.50
N GLY A 295 24.34 -0.78 -11.13
CA GLY A 295 24.27 -0.52 -12.56
C GLY A 295 23.15 0.43 -12.99
N ILE A 296 22.51 1.13 -12.06
CA ILE A 296 21.46 2.12 -12.35
C ILE A 296 22.12 3.50 -12.45
N GLU A 297 22.31 3.98 -13.69
CA GLU A 297 23.07 5.22 -13.96
C GLU A 297 22.25 6.51 -13.80
N GLN A 298 20.92 6.44 -13.92
CA GLN A 298 20.03 7.60 -13.74
C GLN A 298 19.10 7.34 -12.56
N VAL A 299 19.34 8.07 -11.47
CA VAL A 299 18.52 8.03 -10.26
C VAL A 299 17.95 9.44 -10.07
N ASP A 300 16.70 9.64 -10.45
CA ASP A 300 15.93 10.83 -10.05
C ASP A 300 15.15 10.55 -8.76
N GLU A 301 14.51 11.58 -8.19
CA GLU A 301 13.81 11.43 -6.91
C GLU A 301 12.60 10.46 -7.00
N SER A 302 11.91 10.42 -8.15
CA SER A 302 10.85 9.43 -8.40
C SER A 302 11.39 8.00 -8.31
N ALA A 303 12.53 7.71 -8.94
CA ALA A 303 13.15 6.39 -8.88
C ALA A 303 13.52 5.98 -7.45
N LYS A 304 13.87 6.93 -6.56
CA LYS A 304 14.17 6.64 -5.15
C LYS A 304 12.92 6.35 -4.33
N GLU A 305 11.84 7.05 -4.63
CA GLU A 305 10.54 6.85 -3.99
C GLU A 305 9.96 5.50 -4.39
N GLU A 306 9.96 5.19 -5.69
CA GLU A 306 9.60 3.87 -6.22
C GLU A 306 10.46 2.74 -5.65
N ALA A 307 11.78 2.95 -5.51
CA ALA A 307 12.68 1.96 -4.90
C ALA A 307 12.32 1.59 -3.45
N ARG A 308 11.53 2.43 -2.79
CA ARG A 308 11.05 2.23 -1.41
C ARG A 308 9.57 1.88 -1.36
N ASN A 309 8.89 1.79 -2.51
CA ASN A 309 7.48 1.45 -2.61
C ASN A 309 7.32 -0.01 -3.04
N TYR A 310 6.69 -0.81 -2.18
CA TYR A 310 6.43 -2.22 -2.43
C TYR A 310 5.55 -2.45 -3.65
N THR A 311 4.50 -1.65 -3.86
CA THR A 311 3.57 -1.85 -4.97
C THR A 311 4.30 -1.77 -6.31
N GLU A 312 5.15 -0.76 -6.46
CA GLU A 312 5.96 -0.56 -7.67
C GLU A 312 6.94 -1.73 -7.89
N ILE A 313 7.62 -2.14 -6.82
CA ILE A 313 8.56 -3.28 -6.89
C ILE A 313 7.83 -4.59 -7.19
N ALA A 314 6.69 -4.86 -6.56
CA ALA A 314 5.90 -6.05 -6.80
C ALA A 314 5.39 -6.11 -8.26
N MET A 315 4.86 -5.00 -8.79
CA MET A 315 4.44 -4.93 -10.20
C MET A 315 5.61 -5.21 -11.14
N ALA A 316 6.79 -4.68 -10.83
CA ALA A 316 7.95 -4.87 -11.65
C ALA A 316 8.52 -6.30 -11.57
N LEU A 317 8.50 -6.94 -10.39
CA LEU A 317 8.90 -8.34 -10.22
C LEU A 317 7.97 -9.27 -11.01
N LEU A 318 6.65 -9.05 -10.90
CA LEU A 318 5.64 -9.79 -11.67
C LEU A 318 5.80 -9.55 -13.17
N GLY A 319 6.06 -8.31 -13.60
CA GLY A 319 6.32 -7.95 -14.99
C GLY A 319 7.56 -8.63 -15.58
N ASN A 320 8.55 -8.96 -14.74
CA ASN A 320 9.74 -9.73 -15.12
C ASN A 320 9.53 -11.25 -15.06
N GLY A 321 8.30 -11.70 -14.78
CA GLY A 321 7.94 -13.12 -14.81
C GLY A 321 8.21 -13.87 -13.52
N LEU A 322 8.54 -13.19 -12.41
CA LEU A 322 8.53 -13.83 -11.10
C LEU A 322 7.07 -14.12 -10.69
N GLU A 323 6.88 -15.22 -9.97
CA GLU A 323 5.61 -15.59 -9.38
C GLU A 323 5.60 -15.21 -7.89
N HIS A 324 4.50 -14.66 -7.39
CA HIS A 324 4.29 -14.48 -5.94
C HIS A 324 3.97 -15.84 -5.32
N VAL A 325 4.74 -16.25 -4.32
CA VAL A 325 4.66 -17.62 -3.75
C VAL A 325 4.26 -17.65 -2.28
N GLU A 326 4.49 -16.57 -1.52
CA GLU A 326 4.19 -16.54 -0.09
C GLU A 326 4.02 -15.13 0.46
N THR A 327 3.09 -14.98 1.41
CA THR A 327 2.92 -13.81 2.29
C THR A 327 3.07 -14.24 3.75
N LYS A 328 3.97 -13.61 4.50
CA LYS A 328 4.16 -13.81 5.95
C LYS A 328 3.81 -12.52 6.71
N LYS A 329 3.05 -12.64 7.80
CA LYS A 329 2.69 -11.55 8.74
C LYS A 329 3.34 -11.78 10.10
#